data_AF-A4IC02-F1
#
_entry.id   AF-A4IC02-F1
#
_cell.length_a   1.000
_cell.length_b   1.000
_cell.length_c   1.000
_cell.angle_alpha   90.00
_cell.angle_beta   90.00
_cell.angle_gamma   90.00
#
_symmetry.space_group_name_H-M   'P 1'
#
loop_
_entity.id
_entity.type
_entity.pdbx_description
1 polymer ?
#
loop_
_entity_poly.entity_id
_entity_poly.type
_entity_poly.pdbx_seq_one_letter_code
_entity_poly.pdbx_strand_id
1 'polypeptide(L)'
;MAEGGIGGSDESFISFAFAVTSVILIVLYIPWMIGKARRLVLYYQSTKKEQASMVNPLTELWDSATYIPRVLHAVAQDPLTIVAGAKVCTAEKVFFLRCVMPKFLKFVIRPRILLPIVWFVLFSSAMYASLTFDPHAILGLPSSASTAEIRKTYRALSKRYHPDHNKTEGARELYVQVRRAYKALVDREAFEEEERQTVQEFSVGVALPRFLTSREHDGLVLFGLLGLLIGLPIYIWYTFTNDKKVPRLLWHIRFDKERVEHFLQHFGIPIDPKYVARRNSRRAILQTLVALNIVPPNVREDIVNAFPPLPDFVQRCIEAEKNAALFRNLGLDAKAVGTLQSYMAVNGVKIVDEYEAANPLNSEEPKADDFHRIPLSAYRATRYLFQQHTVQVDRALEELQVAMGGNVPSAKKLLNLHDELYDLLDMVYLRSEKPNKQLVMKLIAVPQRVSDIIDAIEPELQLVYHRYYKNYMNQIQQQQRAARGGGARQH
;
A
#
# COMPACT_ATOMS: atom_id res chain seq x y z
N MET A 1 23.45 -26.42 -41.15
CA MET A 1 22.86 -25.71 -39.99
C MET A 1 22.60 -24.28 -40.44
N ALA A 2 21.34 -23.95 -40.68
CA ALA A 2 20.92 -22.63 -41.16
C ALA A 2 20.54 -21.77 -39.94
N GLU A 3 21.52 -21.18 -39.27
CA GLU A 3 21.28 -20.19 -38.22
C GLU A 3 21.11 -18.82 -38.87
N GLY A 4 19.95 -18.65 -39.51
CA GLY A 4 19.49 -17.38 -40.07
C GLY A 4 18.89 -16.48 -39.01
N GLY A 5 19.64 -16.14 -37.96
CA GLY A 5 19.24 -15.12 -36.99
C GLY A 5 19.81 -13.76 -37.40
N ILE A 6 18.95 -12.81 -37.81
CA ILE A 6 19.35 -11.41 -38.01
C ILE A 6 19.74 -10.86 -36.63
N GLY A 7 21.03 -10.75 -36.34
CA GLY A 7 21.56 -10.09 -35.14
C GLY A 7 21.41 -8.58 -35.28
N GLY A 8 20.49 -7.99 -34.53
CA GLY A 8 20.48 -6.54 -34.34
C GLY A 8 21.51 -6.19 -33.27
N SER A 9 22.35 -5.18 -33.52
CA SER A 9 23.34 -4.69 -32.56
C SER A 9 22.68 -4.20 -31.27
N ASP A 10 23.39 -4.20 -30.15
CA ASP A 10 22.91 -3.68 -28.85
C ASP A 10 22.30 -2.26 -28.95
N GLU A 11 22.80 -1.44 -29.87
CA GLU A 11 22.27 -0.10 -30.20
C GLU A 11 20.82 -0.15 -30.71
N SER A 12 20.48 -1.15 -31.52
CA SER A 12 19.11 -1.34 -32.02
C SER A 12 18.14 -1.71 -30.90
N PHE A 13 18.61 -2.48 -29.90
CA PHE A 13 17.81 -2.81 -28.73
C PHE A 13 17.58 -1.58 -27.84
N ILE A 14 18.62 -0.77 -27.58
CA ILE A 14 18.50 0.46 -26.77
C ILE A 14 17.54 1.45 -27.44
N SER A 15 17.67 1.68 -28.74
CA SER A 15 16.79 2.59 -29.48
C SER A 15 15.34 2.11 -29.52
N PHE A 16 15.11 0.80 -29.70
CA PHE A 16 13.79 0.19 -29.60
C PHE A 16 13.21 0.32 -28.17
N ALA A 17 13.97 -0.02 -27.14
CA ALA A 17 13.54 0.10 -25.74
C ALA A 17 13.21 1.56 -25.39
N PHE A 18 14.01 2.52 -25.87
CA PHE A 18 13.73 3.95 -25.75
C PHE A 18 12.43 4.35 -26.45
N ALA A 19 12.20 3.90 -27.69
CA ALA A 19 10.96 4.19 -28.42
C ALA A 19 9.72 3.62 -27.71
N VAL A 20 9.78 2.35 -27.27
CA VAL A 20 8.69 1.70 -26.54
C VAL A 20 8.41 2.41 -25.21
N THR A 21 9.45 2.71 -24.42
CA THR A 21 9.28 3.44 -23.17
C THR A 21 8.77 4.85 -23.38
N SER A 22 9.16 5.54 -24.47
CA SER A 22 8.63 6.85 -24.86
C SER A 22 7.14 6.78 -25.15
N VAL A 23 6.69 5.81 -25.95
CA VAL A 23 5.26 5.62 -26.27
C VAL A 23 4.47 5.32 -25.00
N ILE A 24 4.96 4.40 -24.15
CA ILE A 24 4.31 4.09 -22.87
C ILE A 24 4.25 5.33 -21.96
N LEU A 25 5.32 6.13 -21.91
CA LEU A 25 5.35 7.38 -21.15
C LEU A 25 4.28 8.34 -21.66
N ILE A 26 4.21 8.57 -22.96
CA ILE A 26 3.21 9.46 -23.58
C ILE A 26 1.79 8.97 -23.26
N VAL A 27 1.50 7.68 -23.51
CA VAL A 27 0.17 7.08 -23.31
C VAL A 27 -0.27 7.13 -21.85
N LEU A 28 0.65 6.95 -20.89
CA LEU A 28 0.32 7.01 -19.46
C LEU A 28 0.26 8.43 -18.90
N TYR A 29 1.11 9.34 -19.39
CA TYR A 29 1.20 10.70 -18.86
C TYR A 29 0.17 11.66 -19.43
N ILE A 30 -0.18 11.57 -20.72
CA ILE A 30 -1.14 12.50 -21.33
C ILE A 30 -2.51 12.44 -20.63
N PRO A 31 -3.16 11.27 -20.44
CA PRO A 31 -4.44 11.20 -19.72
C PRO A 31 -4.32 11.68 -18.28
N TRP A 32 -3.18 11.44 -17.63
CA TRP A 32 -2.92 11.91 -16.27
C TRP A 32 -2.81 13.43 -16.19
N MET A 33 -2.05 14.06 -17.11
CA MET A 33 -1.91 15.50 -17.23
C MET A 33 -3.26 16.17 -17.50
N ILE A 34 -4.05 15.60 -18.44
CA ILE A 34 -5.42 16.06 -18.73
C ILE A 34 -6.31 15.96 -17.49
N GLY A 35 -6.25 14.84 -16.76
CA GLY A 35 -7.03 14.65 -15.53
C GLY A 35 -6.68 15.65 -14.43
N LYS A 36 -5.39 15.96 -14.24
CA LYS A 36 -4.94 16.98 -13.27
C LYS A 36 -5.29 18.39 -13.72
N ALA A 37 -5.13 18.72 -15.01
CA ALA A 37 -5.57 19.99 -15.57
C ALA A 37 -7.08 20.18 -15.39
N ARG A 38 -7.90 19.15 -15.64
CA ARG A 38 -9.33 19.18 -15.38
C ARG A 38 -9.64 19.41 -13.90
N ARG A 39 -8.94 18.73 -12.97
CA ARG A 39 -9.15 18.95 -11.52
C ARG A 39 -8.76 20.38 -11.10
N LEU A 40 -7.69 20.92 -11.66
CA LEU A 40 -7.28 22.31 -11.46
C LEU A 40 -8.36 23.27 -11.95
N VAL A 41 -8.85 23.08 -13.17
CA VAL A 41 -9.92 23.90 -13.75
C VAL A 41 -11.20 23.82 -12.91
N LEU A 42 -11.64 22.61 -12.54
CA LEU A 42 -12.82 22.41 -11.68
C LEU A 42 -12.66 23.10 -10.33
N TYR A 43 -11.49 23.02 -9.70
CA TYR A 43 -11.24 23.68 -8.42
C TYR A 43 -11.36 25.21 -8.54
N TYR A 44 -10.73 25.81 -9.56
CA TYR A 44 -10.77 27.26 -9.78
C TYR A 44 -12.11 27.77 -10.33
N GLN A 45 -12.92 26.92 -10.97
CA GLN A 45 -14.28 27.26 -11.39
C GLN A 45 -15.33 27.03 -10.30
N SER A 46 -15.06 26.17 -9.33
CA SER A 46 -16.00 25.85 -8.25
C SER A 46 -16.21 27.03 -7.29
N THR A 47 -17.37 27.06 -6.65
CA THR A 47 -17.72 28.10 -5.68
C THR A 47 -16.84 27.98 -4.42
N LYS A 48 -16.62 29.07 -3.68
CA LYS A 48 -15.81 29.04 -2.43
C LYS A 48 -16.29 27.97 -1.42
N LYS A 49 -17.59 27.64 -1.41
CA LYS A 49 -18.16 26.60 -0.56
C LYS A 49 -17.76 25.19 -1.01
N GLU A 50 -17.72 24.95 -2.32
CA GLU A 50 -17.24 23.69 -2.89
C GLU A 50 -15.72 23.57 -2.76
N GLN A 51 -14.96 24.66 -2.95
CA GLN A 51 -13.52 24.70 -2.71
C GLN A 51 -13.17 24.26 -1.28
N ALA A 52 -13.96 24.65 -0.28
CA ALA A 52 -13.76 24.22 1.11
C ALA A 52 -13.90 22.70 1.30
N SER A 53 -14.64 22.00 0.43
CA SER A 53 -14.77 20.54 0.44
C SER A 53 -13.73 19.83 -0.43
N MET A 54 -13.02 20.57 -1.28
CA MET A 54 -12.03 20.02 -2.22
C MET A 54 -10.62 20.31 -1.72
N VAL A 55 -9.73 19.32 -1.82
CA VAL A 55 -8.30 19.54 -1.57
C VAL A 55 -7.70 20.34 -2.73
N ASN A 56 -7.01 21.43 -2.41
CA ASN A 56 -6.24 22.24 -3.36
C ASN A 56 -5.32 21.33 -4.21
N PRO A 57 -5.53 21.22 -5.54
CA PRO A 57 -4.74 20.34 -6.37
C PRO A 57 -3.27 20.79 -6.51
N LEU A 58 -3.01 22.10 -6.41
CA LEU A 58 -1.64 22.64 -6.44
C LEU A 58 -0.87 22.33 -5.16
N THR A 59 -1.50 22.45 -3.99
CA THR A 59 -0.84 22.09 -2.73
C THR A 59 -0.58 20.58 -2.68
N GLU A 60 -1.50 19.76 -3.19
CA GLU A 60 -1.30 18.31 -3.34
C GLU A 60 -0.08 17.98 -4.23
N LEU A 61 0.07 18.69 -5.35
CA LEU A 61 1.22 18.54 -6.24
C LEU A 61 2.52 19.00 -5.56
N TRP A 62 2.49 20.16 -4.90
CA TRP A 62 3.65 20.73 -4.25
C TRP A 62 4.10 19.89 -3.05
N ASP A 63 3.17 19.37 -2.24
CA ASP A 63 3.49 18.45 -1.15
C ASP A 63 4.06 17.12 -1.68
N SER A 64 3.53 16.62 -2.80
CA SER A 64 4.09 15.41 -3.44
C SER A 64 5.52 15.62 -3.94
N ALA A 65 5.81 16.79 -4.51
CA ALA A 65 7.13 17.13 -5.04
C ALA A 65 8.14 17.46 -3.92
N THR A 66 7.71 18.18 -2.89
CA THR A 66 8.56 18.58 -1.75
C THR A 66 8.71 17.49 -0.70
N TYR A 67 7.96 16.39 -0.77
CA TYR A 67 8.05 15.29 0.21
C TYR A 67 9.46 14.70 0.30
N ILE A 68 10.11 14.32 -0.82
CA ILE A 68 11.48 13.78 -0.77
C ILE A 68 12.47 14.82 -0.25
N PRO A 69 12.56 16.05 -0.80
CA PRO A 69 13.51 17.04 -0.29
C PRO A 69 13.34 17.32 1.20
N ARG A 70 12.10 17.41 1.70
CA ARG A 70 11.82 17.61 3.14
C ARG A 70 12.28 16.43 3.98
N VAL A 71 11.99 15.20 3.54
CA VAL A 71 12.43 13.99 4.23
C VAL A 71 13.95 13.87 4.21
N LEU A 72 14.59 14.09 3.06
CA LEU A 72 16.05 14.10 2.96
C LEU A 72 16.68 15.19 3.83
N HIS A 73 16.09 16.38 3.88
CA HIS A 73 16.57 17.47 4.73
C HIS A 73 16.44 17.13 6.22
N ALA A 74 15.30 16.58 6.65
CA ALA A 74 15.10 16.13 8.03
C ALA A 74 16.03 14.97 8.40
N VAL A 75 16.27 14.05 7.46
CA VAL A 75 17.20 12.93 7.62
C VAL A 75 18.66 13.40 7.67
N ALA A 76 19.02 14.40 6.87
CA ALA A 76 20.36 15.00 6.88
C ALA A 76 20.66 15.72 8.21
N GLN A 77 19.64 16.29 8.86
CA GLN A 77 19.79 16.93 10.17
C GLN A 77 20.11 15.91 11.28
N ASP A 78 19.41 14.76 11.31
CA ASP A 78 19.62 13.72 12.32
C ASP A 78 19.74 12.31 11.68
N PRO A 79 20.94 11.87 11.25
CA PRO A 79 21.11 10.56 10.60
C PRO A 79 20.77 9.37 11.52
N LEU A 80 20.91 9.55 12.84
CA LEU A 80 20.53 8.56 13.85
C LEU A 80 19.03 8.22 13.83
N THR A 81 18.18 9.11 13.31
CA THR A 81 16.74 8.84 13.15
C THR A 81 16.48 7.70 12.16
N ILE A 82 17.33 7.52 11.14
CA ILE A 82 17.20 6.43 10.18
C ILE A 82 17.44 5.09 10.86
N VAL A 83 18.50 4.98 11.66
CA VAL A 83 18.86 3.74 12.36
C VAL A 83 17.77 3.37 13.35
N ALA A 84 17.25 4.34 14.09
CA ALA A 84 16.13 4.11 15.00
C ALA A 84 14.84 3.72 14.26
N GLY A 85 14.51 4.43 13.18
CA GLY A 85 13.35 4.10 12.34
C GLY A 85 13.46 2.71 11.70
N ALA A 86 14.66 2.32 11.27
CA ALA A 86 14.92 0.98 10.74
C ALA A 86 14.70 -0.10 11.82
N LYS A 87 15.17 0.13 13.06
CA LYS A 87 14.92 -0.80 14.18
C LYS A 87 13.42 -0.99 14.44
N VAL A 88 12.65 0.11 14.48
CA VAL A 88 11.19 0.05 14.62
C VAL A 88 10.54 -0.70 13.46
N CYS A 89 10.95 -0.42 12.22
CA CYS A 89 10.44 -1.12 11.03
C CYS A 89 10.78 -2.63 11.03
N THR A 90 11.94 -3.01 11.57
CA THR A 90 12.32 -4.43 11.70
C THR A 90 11.57 -5.16 12.79
N ALA A 91 11.25 -4.49 13.89
CA ALA A 91 10.42 -5.03 14.97
C ALA A 91 8.96 -5.17 14.48
N GLU A 92 8.44 -4.13 13.83
CA GLU A 92 7.04 -4.06 13.37
C GLU A 92 6.89 -4.34 11.87
N LYS A 93 7.25 -5.55 11.46
CA LYS A 93 7.20 -5.98 10.04
C LYS A 93 5.82 -5.79 9.41
N VAL A 94 4.76 -6.09 10.17
CA VAL A 94 3.37 -5.98 9.70
C VAL A 94 2.99 -4.52 9.44
N PHE A 95 3.37 -3.59 10.31
CA PHE A 95 3.16 -2.16 10.09
C PHE A 95 3.93 -1.68 8.85
N PHE A 96 5.21 -2.03 8.74
CA PHE A 96 6.02 -1.60 7.62
C PHE A 96 5.44 -2.09 6.29
N LEU A 97 5.10 -3.38 6.17
CA LEU A 97 4.56 -3.96 4.95
C LEU A 97 3.16 -3.43 4.57
N ARG A 98 2.37 -2.98 5.55
CA ARG A 98 0.97 -2.61 5.36
C ARG A 98 0.75 -1.10 5.22
N CYS A 99 1.45 -0.32 6.03
CA CYS A 99 1.21 1.11 6.19
C CYS A 99 2.22 1.92 5.36
N VAL A 100 3.50 1.58 5.48
CA VAL A 100 4.60 2.31 4.84
C VAL A 100 4.86 1.79 3.45
N MET A 101 4.96 0.47 3.28
CA MET A 101 5.30 -0.16 2.01
C MET A 101 4.32 0.17 0.90
N PRO A 102 2.98 0.20 1.08
CA PRO A 102 2.10 0.54 -0.03
C PRO A 102 2.22 2.01 -0.43
N LYS A 103 2.51 2.93 0.50
CA LYS A 103 2.82 4.33 0.18
C LYS A 103 4.12 4.42 -0.60
N PHE A 104 5.16 3.72 -0.16
CA PHE A 104 6.46 3.64 -0.82
C PHE A 104 6.35 3.00 -2.21
N LEU A 105 5.67 1.86 -2.33
CA LEU A 105 5.45 1.13 -3.58
C LEU A 105 4.60 1.95 -4.55
N LYS A 106 3.53 2.61 -4.07
CA LYS A 106 2.75 3.58 -4.87
C LYS A 106 3.57 4.80 -5.28
N PHE A 107 4.70 5.07 -4.63
CA PHE A 107 5.57 6.20 -4.93
C PHE A 107 6.73 5.81 -5.86
N VAL A 108 7.38 4.66 -5.62
CA VAL A 108 8.46 4.11 -6.44
C VAL A 108 7.90 3.51 -7.72
N ILE A 109 6.95 2.57 -7.63
CA ILE A 109 6.22 2.01 -8.79
C ILE A 109 5.15 2.98 -9.30
N ARG A 110 5.20 4.25 -8.89
CA ARG A 110 4.46 5.25 -9.64
C ARG A 110 5.12 5.27 -11.03
N PRO A 111 4.40 4.96 -12.12
CA PRO A 111 4.93 5.20 -13.46
C PRO A 111 5.35 6.67 -13.63
N ARG A 112 4.89 7.54 -12.70
CA ARG A 112 5.22 8.95 -12.55
C ARG A 112 6.69 9.31 -12.26
N ILE A 113 7.51 8.38 -11.74
CA ILE A 113 8.91 8.63 -11.36
C ILE A 113 9.84 7.63 -12.02
N LEU A 114 9.54 6.33 -11.90
CA LEU A 114 10.35 5.30 -12.53
C LEU A 114 10.36 5.42 -14.05
N LEU A 115 9.22 5.70 -14.69
CA LEU A 115 9.15 5.70 -16.15
C LEU A 115 9.91 6.87 -16.79
N PRO A 116 9.91 8.11 -16.23
CA PRO A 116 10.82 9.17 -16.65
C PRO A 116 12.29 8.89 -16.32
N ILE A 117 12.59 8.29 -15.16
CA ILE A 117 13.98 7.95 -14.83
C ILE A 117 14.49 6.90 -15.81
N VAL A 118 13.71 5.84 -16.05
CA VAL A 118 14.01 4.81 -17.05
C VAL A 118 14.08 5.42 -18.44
N TRP A 119 13.14 6.29 -18.80
CA TRP A 119 13.16 7.00 -20.08
C TRP A 119 14.38 7.90 -20.20
N PHE A 120 14.80 8.60 -19.14
CA PHE A 120 15.99 9.45 -19.12
C PHE A 120 17.28 8.62 -19.18
N VAL A 121 17.34 7.49 -18.49
CA VAL A 121 18.46 6.54 -18.57
C VAL A 121 18.55 5.94 -19.97
N LEU A 122 17.42 5.53 -20.56
CA LEU A 122 17.36 5.03 -21.94
C LEU A 122 17.63 6.14 -22.97
N PHE A 123 17.17 7.36 -22.71
CA PHE A 123 17.47 8.53 -23.54
C PHE A 123 18.96 8.83 -23.50
N SER A 124 19.57 8.86 -22.30
CA SER A 124 21.01 9.05 -22.14
C SER A 124 21.79 7.92 -22.81
N SER A 125 21.32 6.68 -22.72
CA SER A 125 21.94 5.53 -23.38
C SER A 125 21.78 5.59 -24.90
N ALA A 126 20.61 6.01 -25.40
CA ALA A 126 20.35 6.18 -26.83
C ALA A 126 21.12 7.36 -27.41
N MET A 127 21.23 8.47 -26.67
CA MET A 127 22.09 9.60 -27.00
C MET A 127 23.55 9.19 -27.01
N TYR A 128 24.01 8.43 -26.01
CA TYR A 128 25.37 7.89 -25.99
C TYR A 128 25.66 6.97 -27.19
N ALA A 129 24.70 6.11 -27.57
CA ALA A 129 24.79 5.30 -28.79
C ALA A 129 24.85 6.18 -30.05
N SER A 130 24.03 7.22 -30.15
CA SER A 130 24.04 8.12 -31.31
C SER A 130 25.33 8.95 -31.44
N LEU A 131 25.97 9.32 -30.32
CA LEU A 131 27.24 10.04 -30.33
C LEU A 131 28.46 9.14 -30.64
N THR A 132 28.35 7.83 -30.45
CA THR A 132 29.49 6.90 -30.60
C THR A 132 29.66 6.34 -32.01
N PHE A 133 28.73 6.60 -32.94
CA PHE A 133 28.92 6.26 -34.35
C PHE A 133 29.89 7.23 -35.04
N ASP A 134 31.18 7.07 -34.75
CA ASP A 134 32.26 7.70 -35.52
C ASP A 134 32.79 6.73 -36.59
N PRO A 135 32.47 6.94 -37.88
CA PRO A 135 32.91 6.03 -38.94
C PRO A 135 34.43 6.00 -39.09
N HIS A 136 35.16 7.05 -38.69
CA HIS A 136 36.63 7.04 -38.71
C HIS A 136 37.19 6.12 -37.62
N ALA A 137 36.63 6.19 -36.41
CA ALA A 137 37.02 5.34 -35.28
C ALA A 137 36.77 3.84 -35.58
N ILE A 138 35.65 3.50 -36.23
CA ILE A 138 35.33 2.12 -36.63
C ILE A 138 36.37 1.56 -37.62
N LEU A 139 36.89 2.41 -38.53
CA LEU A 139 37.96 2.03 -39.46
C LEU A 139 39.36 2.10 -38.83
N GLY A 140 39.49 2.59 -37.59
CA GLY A 140 40.78 2.83 -36.93
C GLY A 140 41.61 3.94 -37.57
N LEU A 141 40.95 4.90 -38.22
CA LEU A 141 41.58 6.03 -38.90
C LEU A 141 41.38 7.34 -38.13
N PRO A 142 42.30 8.31 -38.22
CA PRO A 142 42.06 9.66 -37.71
C PRO A 142 40.98 10.37 -38.55
N SER A 143 40.30 11.35 -37.96
CA SER A 143 39.28 12.16 -38.65
C SER A 143 39.84 12.97 -39.83
N SER A 144 41.16 13.13 -39.94
CA SER A 144 41.86 13.77 -41.06
C SER A 144 42.27 12.81 -42.19
N ALA A 145 41.89 11.53 -42.12
CA ALA A 145 42.29 10.52 -43.10
C ALA A 145 41.76 10.84 -44.50
N SER A 146 42.59 10.63 -45.51
CA SER A 146 42.22 10.84 -46.91
C SER A 146 41.25 9.76 -47.40
N THR A 147 40.46 10.08 -48.44
CA THR A 147 39.56 9.11 -49.09
C THR A 147 40.30 7.87 -49.63
N ALA A 148 41.58 8.02 -50.00
CA ALA A 148 42.44 6.91 -50.42
C ALA A 148 42.78 5.98 -49.26
N GLU A 149 43.07 6.52 -48.07
CA GLU A 149 43.34 5.75 -46.85
C GLU A 149 42.08 5.00 -46.39
N ILE A 150 40.92 5.65 -46.41
CA ILE A 150 39.62 5.05 -46.08
C ILE A 150 39.34 3.83 -46.97
N ARG A 151 39.57 3.95 -48.29
CA ARG A 151 39.41 2.83 -49.24
C ARG A 151 40.42 1.71 -48.98
N LYS A 152 41.65 2.04 -48.58
CA LYS A 152 42.71 1.06 -48.29
C LYS A 152 42.40 0.25 -47.03
N THR A 153 42.03 0.93 -45.93
CA THR A 153 41.68 0.26 -44.67
C THR A 153 40.42 -0.56 -44.80
N TYR A 154 39.39 -0.06 -45.49
CA TYR A 154 38.17 -0.81 -45.76
C TYR A 154 38.47 -2.14 -46.49
N ARG A 155 39.31 -2.12 -47.54
CA ARG A 155 39.69 -3.35 -48.26
C ARG A 155 40.41 -4.36 -47.34
N ALA A 156 41.29 -3.87 -46.46
CA ALA A 156 42.01 -4.72 -45.50
C ALA A 156 41.07 -5.33 -44.45
N LEU A 157 40.21 -4.51 -43.83
CA LEU A 157 39.24 -4.96 -42.82
C LEU A 157 38.16 -5.85 -43.42
N SER A 158 37.66 -5.54 -44.62
CA SER A 158 36.68 -6.35 -45.33
C SER A 158 37.21 -7.75 -45.61
N LYS A 159 38.46 -7.89 -46.06
CA LYS A 159 39.08 -9.21 -46.28
C LYS A 159 39.25 -10.00 -44.98
N ARG A 160 39.46 -9.31 -43.86
CA ARG A 160 39.66 -9.92 -42.52
C ARG A 160 38.35 -10.36 -41.87
N TYR A 161 37.28 -9.61 -42.06
CA TYR A 161 35.97 -9.89 -41.46
C TYR A 161 34.95 -10.48 -42.45
N HIS A 162 35.34 -10.75 -43.70
CA HIS A 162 34.43 -11.34 -44.67
C HIS A 162 33.86 -12.66 -44.15
N PRO A 163 32.53 -12.88 -44.22
CA PRO A 163 31.88 -14.06 -43.65
C PRO A 163 32.37 -15.38 -44.25
N ASP A 164 32.94 -15.34 -45.46
CA ASP A 164 33.50 -16.52 -46.12
C ASP A 164 34.85 -16.96 -45.51
N HIS A 165 35.64 -15.99 -45.03
CA HIS A 165 36.99 -16.25 -44.51
C HIS A 165 37.05 -16.35 -42.99
N ASN A 166 36.14 -15.68 -42.28
CA ASN A 166 36.14 -15.58 -40.83
C ASN A 166 34.78 -15.97 -40.27
N LYS A 167 34.70 -17.16 -39.67
CA LYS A 167 33.48 -17.74 -39.08
C LYS A 167 33.35 -17.51 -37.58
N THR A 168 34.08 -16.54 -37.02
CA THR A 168 33.99 -16.20 -35.59
C THR A 168 32.65 -15.51 -35.30
N GLU A 169 32.05 -15.77 -34.14
CA GLU A 169 30.69 -15.31 -33.77
C GLU A 169 30.48 -13.78 -33.89
N GLY A 170 31.53 -12.95 -33.81
CA GLY A 170 31.45 -11.49 -34.01
C GLY A 170 31.93 -10.96 -35.37
N ALA A 171 32.48 -11.79 -36.25
CA ALA A 171 33.09 -11.32 -37.50
C ALA A 171 32.06 -10.70 -38.45
N ARG A 172 30.84 -11.27 -38.50
CA ARG A 172 29.74 -10.75 -39.31
C ARG A 172 29.30 -9.35 -38.85
N GLU A 173 29.21 -9.13 -37.53
CA GLU A 173 28.81 -7.85 -36.95
C GLU A 173 29.85 -6.76 -37.24
N LEU A 174 31.13 -7.09 -37.03
CA LEU A 174 32.25 -6.20 -37.36
C LEU A 174 32.29 -5.88 -38.87
N TYR A 175 32.03 -6.86 -39.73
CA TYR A 175 31.95 -6.64 -41.18
C TYR A 175 30.85 -5.66 -41.55
N VAL A 176 29.66 -5.80 -40.96
CA VAL A 176 28.53 -4.88 -41.18
C VAL A 176 28.88 -3.48 -40.69
N GLN A 177 29.49 -3.33 -39.50
CA GLN A 177 29.92 -2.04 -38.97
C GLN A 177 30.98 -1.37 -39.86
N VAL A 178 32.00 -2.11 -40.30
CA VAL A 178 33.05 -1.63 -41.21
C VAL A 178 32.46 -1.19 -42.55
N ARG A 179 31.52 -1.97 -43.11
CA ARG A 179 30.82 -1.62 -44.35
C ARG A 179 29.97 -0.36 -44.18
N ARG A 180 29.27 -0.24 -43.05
CA ARG A 180 28.46 0.93 -42.69
C ARG A 180 29.33 2.18 -42.57
N ALA A 181 30.44 2.10 -41.87
CA ALA A 181 31.41 3.19 -41.70
C ALA A 181 32.05 3.63 -43.03
N TYR A 182 32.45 2.68 -43.87
CA TYR A 182 33.00 2.99 -45.20
C TYR A 182 31.99 3.70 -46.10
N LYS A 183 30.74 3.23 -46.14
CA LYS A 183 29.67 3.88 -46.91
C LYS A 183 29.43 5.31 -46.43
N ALA A 184 29.31 5.52 -45.12
CA ALA A 184 29.09 6.84 -44.53
C ALA A 184 30.19 7.87 -44.92
N LEU A 185 31.43 7.43 -45.11
CA LEU A 185 32.56 8.31 -45.47
C LEU A 185 32.75 8.52 -46.98
N VAL A 186 32.45 7.51 -47.80
CA VAL A 186 32.72 7.56 -49.24
C VAL A 186 31.53 8.07 -50.04
N ASP A 187 30.31 7.71 -49.64
CA ASP A 187 29.08 8.06 -50.33
C ASP A 187 27.99 8.33 -49.31
N ARG A 188 27.99 9.57 -48.80
CA ARG A 188 27.04 10.00 -47.78
C ARG A 188 25.60 9.96 -48.28
N GLU A 189 25.37 10.24 -49.57
CA GLU A 189 24.03 10.21 -50.17
C GLU A 189 23.48 8.78 -50.23
N ALA A 190 24.26 7.83 -50.77
CA ALA A 190 23.84 6.43 -50.80
C ALA A 190 23.67 5.82 -49.40
N PHE A 191 24.49 6.26 -48.44
CA PHE A 191 24.33 5.89 -47.04
C PHE A 191 23.00 6.39 -46.46
N GLU A 192 22.67 7.67 -46.68
CA GLU A 192 21.39 8.25 -46.24
C GLU A 192 20.18 7.59 -46.92
N GLU A 193 20.28 7.21 -48.20
CA GLU A 193 19.22 6.49 -48.92
C GLU A 193 18.97 5.08 -48.37
N GLU A 194 20.05 4.32 -48.10
CA GLU A 194 19.95 2.98 -47.51
C GLU A 194 19.37 3.05 -46.09
N GLU A 195 19.77 4.05 -45.27
CA GLU A 195 19.14 4.27 -43.96
C GLU A 195 17.65 4.59 -44.09
N ARG A 196 17.24 5.41 -45.06
CA ARG A 196 15.81 5.67 -45.34
C ARG A 196 15.05 4.41 -45.76
N GLN A 197 15.64 3.57 -46.60
CA GLN A 197 15.03 2.29 -47.01
C GLN A 197 14.89 1.33 -45.83
N THR A 198 15.93 1.24 -45.00
CA THR A 198 15.91 0.41 -43.78
C THR A 198 14.79 0.87 -42.84
N VAL A 199 14.61 2.19 -42.67
CA VAL A 199 13.51 2.76 -41.85
C VAL A 199 12.13 2.48 -42.46
N GLN A 200 11.98 2.51 -43.79
CA GLN A 200 10.71 2.23 -44.46
C GLN A 200 10.27 0.76 -44.32
N GLU A 201 11.20 -0.20 -44.32
CA GLU A 201 10.88 -1.62 -44.08
C GLU A 201 10.44 -1.90 -42.62
N PHE A 202 10.76 -1.03 -41.66
CA PHE A 202 10.25 -1.14 -40.28
C PHE A 202 8.85 -0.55 -40.09
N SER A 203 8.20 -0.03 -41.14
CA SER A 203 6.80 0.40 -41.06
C SER A 203 5.86 -0.78 -41.42
N VAL A 204 4.90 -1.07 -40.53
CA VAL A 204 3.81 -2.08 -40.69
C VAL A 204 4.11 -3.52 -40.23
N GLY A 205 5.23 -3.77 -39.55
CA GLY A 205 5.36 -4.93 -38.68
C GLY A 205 5.11 -4.55 -37.23
N VAL A 206 4.08 -5.07 -36.57
CA VAL A 206 4.06 -5.08 -35.09
C VAL A 206 5.23 -5.97 -34.66
N ALA A 207 6.39 -5.36 -34.40
CA ALA A 207 7.58 -6.08 -33.98
C ALA A 207 7.38 -6.61 -32.55
N LEU A 208 6.81 -7.82 -32.44
CA LEU A 208 6.76 -8.55 -31.18
C LEU A 208 8.20 -8.91 -30.76
N PRO A 209 8.62 -8.63 -29.51
CA PRO A 209 9.95 -9.01 -29.03
C PRO A 209 10.16 -10.53 -29.13
N ARG A 210 11.39 -10.95 -29.49
CA ARG A 210 11.75 -12.36 -29.70
C ARG A 210 11.50 -13.28 -28.51
N PHE A 211 11.40 -12.74 -27.30
CA PHE A 211 10.96 -13.51 -26.13
C PHE A 211 9.55 -14.10 -26.32
N LEU A 212 8.64 -13.36 -26.97
CA LEU A 212 7.27 -13.80 -27.26
C LEU A 212 7.17 -14.72 -28.49
N THR A 213 8.17 -14.72 -29.38
CA THR A 213 8.17 -15.54 -30.61
C THR A 213 9.22 -16.65 -30.61
N SER A 214 10.04 -16.77 -29.57
CA SER A 214 10.96 -17.89 -29.42
C SER A 214 10.14 -19.17 -29.26
N ARG A 215 10.30 -20.12 -30.21
CA ARG A 215 9.61 -21.43 -30.17
C ARG A 215 9.85 -22.20 -28.88
N GLU A 216 10.90 -21.86 -28.13
CA GLU A 216 11.26 -22.50 -26.87
C GLU A 216 10.32 -22.12 -25.71
N HIS A 217 9.66 -20.95 -25.77
CA HIS A 217 8.76 -20.46 -24.70
C HIS A 217 7.32 -20.19 -25.19
N ASP A 218 6.96 -20.66 -26.38
CA ASP A 218 5.65 -20.41 -27.02
C ASP A 218 4.47 -20.72 -26.07
N GLY A 219 4.55 -21.82 -25.32
CA GLY A 219 3.54 -22.20 -24.32
C GLY A 219 3.39 -21.22 -23.16
N LEU A 220 4.51 -20.69 -22.61
CA LEU A 220 4.49 -19.74 -21.50
C LEU A 220 3.98 -18.36 -21.94
N VAL A 221 4.33 -17.96 -23.15
CA VAL A 221 3.89 -16.70 -23.76
C VAL A 221 2.39 -16.73 -24.02
N LEU A 222 1.90 -17.82 -24.61
CA LEU A 222 0.48 -17.99 -24.93
C LEU A 222 -0.35 -18.10 -23.65
N PHE A 223 0.16 -18.77 -22.60
CA PHE A 223 -0.47 -18.81 -21.29
C PHE A 223 -0.46 -17.45 -20.59
N GLY A 224 0.64 -16.69 -20.68
CA GLY A 224 0.74 -15.34 -20.15
C GLY A 224 -0.23 -14.36 -20.84
N LEU A 225 -0.35 -14.45 -22.16
CA LEU A 225 -1.28 -13.62 -22.95
C LEU A 225 -2.74 -14.01 -22.73
N LEU A 226 -3.04 -15.32 -22.66
CA LEU A 226 -4.37 -15.83 -22.30
C LEU A 226 -4.75 -15.43 -20.86
N GLY A 227 -3.80 -15.55 -19.93
CA GLY A 227 -3.96 -15.12 -18.53
C GLY A 227 -4.17 -13.62 -18.41
N LEU A 228 -3.52 -12.80 -19.25
CA LEU A 228 -3.78 -11.37 -19.33
C LEU A 228 -5.16 -11.07 -19.94
N LEU A 229 -5.54 -11.78 -21.00
CA LEU A 229 -6.83 -11.62 -21.70
C LEU A 229 -8.03 -11.99 -20.81
N ILE A 230 -7.89 -13.00 -19.94
CA ILE A 230 -8.94 -13.47 -19.04
C ILE A 230 -8.86 -12.75 -17.67
N GLY A 231 -7.66 -12.61 -17.12
CA GLY A 231 -7.44 -12.05 -15.79
C GLY A 231 -7.75 -10.57 -15.71
N LEU A 232 -7.50 -9.79 -16.77
CA LEU A 232 -7.73 -8.35 -16.78
C LEU A 232 -9.23 -8.00 -16.75
N PRO A 233 -10.12 -8.64 -17.52
CA PRO A 233 -11.58 -8.51 -17.36
C PRO A 233 -12.10 -8.95 -15.98
N ILE A 234 -11.62 -10.08 -15.44
CA ILE A 234 -12.04 -10.56 -14.10
C ILE A 234 -11.62 -9.57 -13.01
N TYR A 235 -10.41 -9.01 -13.11
CA TYR A 235 -9.92 -8.00 -12.18
C TYR A 235 -10.80 -6.74 -12.22
N ILE A 236 -11.12 -6.24 -13.43
CA ILE A 236 -12.03 -5.09 -13.60
C ILE A 236 -13.41 -5.42 -13.03
N TRP A 237 -13.97 -6.59 -13.31
CA TRP A 237 -15.27 -6.99 -12.77
C TRP A 237 -15.27 -7.08 -11.23
N TYR A 238 -14.18 -7.60 -10.64
CA TYR A 238 -14.02 -7.68 -9.19
C TYR A 238 -13.90 -6.30 -8.52
N THR A 239 -13.19 -5.35 -9.15
CA THR A 239 -13.10 -3.99 -8.62
C THR A 239 -14.43 -3.24 -8.67
N PHE A 240 -15.29 -3.54 -9.63
CA PHE A 240 -16.64 -2.95 -9.73
C PHE A 240 -17.67 -3.61 -8.80
N THR A 241 -17.56 -4.93 -8.56
CA THR A 241 -18.60 -5.67 -7.80
C THR A 241 -18.46 -5.53 -6.29
N ASN A 242 -17.25 -5.32 -5.77
CA ASN A 242 -16.96 -5.43 -4.34
C ASN A 242 -16.82 -4.06 -3.64
N ASP A 243 -17.90 -3.26 -3.58
CA ASP A 243 -17.90 -1.98 -2.88
C ASP A 243 -18.08 -2.13 -1.35
N LYS A 244 -17.28 -3.01 -0.75
CA LYS A 244 -17.19 -3.17 0.72
C LYS A 244 -16.39 -2.02 1.34
N LYS A 245 -16.74 -0.77 1.03
CA LYS A 245 -16.04 0.42 1.52
C LYS A 245 -16.09 0.49 3.06
N VAL A 246 -17.27 0.37 3.66
CA VAL A 246 -17.45 0.47 5.13
C VAL A 246 -16.71 -0.64 5.89
N PRO A 247 -16.84 -1.95 5.56
CA PRO A 247 -16.05 -2.99 6.23
C PRO A 247 -14.54 -2.80 6.11
N ARG A 248 -14.06 -2.30 4.96
CA ARG A 248 -12.64 -2.00 4.73
C ARG A 248 -12.17 -0.86 5.62
N LEU A 249 -12.94 0.23 5.73
CA LEU A 249 -12.64 1.37 6.60
C LEU A 249 -12.62 0.96 8.08
N LEU A 250 -13.64 0.23 8.53
CA LEU A 250 -13.69 -0.30 9.89
C LEU A 250 -12.49 -1.19 10.21
N TRP A 251 -12.05 -2.00 9.25
CA TRP A 251 -10.87 -2.83 9.45
C TRP A 251 -9.57 -2.02 9.60
N HIS A 252 -9.42 -0.93 8.85
CA HIS A 252 -8.31 0.01 9.06
C HIS A 252 -8.35 0.66 10.44
N ILE A 253 -9.54 1.05 10.91
CA ILE A 253 -9.72 1.65 12.23
C ILE A 253 -9.43 0.65 13.35
N ARG A 254 -9.94 -0.59 13.25
CA ARG A 254 -9.72 -1.62 14.29
C ARG A 254 -8.26 -1.98 14.48
N PHE A 255 -7.49 -1.95 13.40
CA PHE A 255 -6.06 -2.22 13.45
C PHE A 255 -5.31 -1.24 14.37
N ASP A 256 -5.89 -0.06 14.62
CA ASP A 256 -5.33 0.93 15.53
C ASP A 256 -5.21 0.47 16.98
N LYS A 257 -6.11 -0.41 17.46
CA LYS A 257 -6.06 -0.96 18.83
C LYS A 257 -4.70 -1.58 19.17
N GLU A 258 -4.27 -2.52 18.32
CA GLU A 258 -3.00 -3.22 18.51
C GLU A 258 -1.82 -2.30 18.22
N ARG A 259 -1.96 -1.42 17.23
CA ARG A 259 -0.85 -0.56 16.80
C ARG A 259 -0.49 0.48 17.85
N VAL A 260 -1.47 1.15 18.44
CA VAL A 260 -1.21 2.14 19.50
C VAL A 260 -0.48 1.49 20.66
N GLU A 261 -0.88 0.29 21.08
CA GLU A 261 -0.19 -0.48 22.12
C GLU A 261 1.27 -0.76 21.77
N HIS A 262 1.52 -1.34 20.59
CA HIS A 262 2.88 -1.65 20.14
C HIS A 262 3.75 -0.39 20.01
N PHE A 263 3.21 0.70 19.47
CA PHE A 263 3.97 1.96 19.35
C PHE A 263 4.27 2.56 20.72
N LEU A 264 3.35 2.49 21.69
CA LEU A 264 3.60 2.93 23.06
C LEU A 264 4.70 2.11 23.75
N GLN A 265 4.76 0.80 23.51
CA GLN A 265 5.90 -0.02 23.96
C GLN A 265 7.23 0.45 23.33
N HIS A 266 7.22 0.81 22.05
CA HIS A 266 8.43 1.35 21.38
C HIS A 266 8.83 2.73 21.91
N PHE A 267 7.87 3.51 22.42
CA PHE A 267 8.11 4.71 23.20
C PHE A 267 8.55 4.40 24.65
N GLY A 268 8.76 3.14 25.03
CA GLY A 268 9.17 2.74 26.38
C GLY A 268 8.09 2.93 27.45
N ILE A 269 6.82 3.09 27.03
CA ILE A 269 5.68 3.23 27.93
C ILE A 269 5.16 1.83 28.28
N PRO A 270 5.08 1.47 29.56
CA PRO A 270 4.57 0.16 29.97
C PRO A 270 3.07 0.06 29.66
N ILE A 271 2.60 -1.16 29.44
CA ILE A 271 1.18 -1.42 29.24
C ILE A 271 0.53 -1.64 30.60
N ASP A 272 -0.67 -1.09 30.79
CA ASP A 272 -1.48 -1.40 31.97
C ASP A 272 -1.72 -2.92 32.09
N PRO A 273 -1.20 -3.58 33.15
CA PRO A 273 -1.37 -5.02 33.30
C PRO A 273 -2.85 -5.40 33.50
N LYS A 274 -3.68 -4.50 34.04
CA LYS A 274 -5.12 -4.70 34.15
C LYS A 274 -5.79 -4.76 32.79
N TYR A 275 -5.38 -3.90 31.86
CA TYR A 275 -5.85 -3.92 30.48
C TYR A 275 -5.44 -5.23 29.78
N VAL A 276 -4.19 -5.67 29.97
CA VAL A 276 -3.69 -6.93 29.42
C VAL A 276 -4.49 -8.14 29.94
N ALA A 277 -4.75 -8.20 31.25
CA ALA A 277 -5.58 -9.24 31.86
C ALA A 277 -7.02 -9.23 31.29
N ARG A 278 -7.64 -8.06 31.16
CA ARG A 278 -8.98 -7.92 30.53
C ARG A 278 -9.00 -8.42 29.09
N ARG A 279 -7.93 -8.20 28.32
CA ARG A 279 -7.82 -8.72 26.95
C ARG A 279 -7.61 -10.23 26.93
N ASN A 280 -6.70 -10.74 27.75
CA ASN A 280 -6.36 -12.16 27.80
C ASN A 280 -7.57 -13.01 28.23
N SER A 281 -8.35 -12.53 29.20
CA SER A 281 -9.60 -13.20 29.61
C SER A 281 -10.61 -13.29 28.47
N ARG A 282 -10.82 -12.21 27.71
CA ARG A 282 -11.71 -12.21 26.53
C ARG A 282 -11.24 -13.17 25.44
N ARG A 283 -9.93 -13.21 25.17
CA ARG A 283 -9.35 -14.15 24.20
C ARG A 283 -9.52 -15.60 24.64
N ALA A 284 -9.31 -15.90 25.92
CA ALA A 284 -9.53 -17.24 26.47
C ALA A 284 -10.99 -17.68 26.38
N ILE A 285 -11.94 -16.79 26.69
CA ILE A 285 -13.38 -17.04 26.51
C ILE A 285 -13.69 -17.31 25.03
N LEU A 286 -13.21 -16.46 24.11
CA LEU A 286 -13.44 -16.65 22.67
C LEU A 286 -12.86 -17.98 22.17
N GLN A 287 -11.62 -18.31 22.55
CA GLN A 287 -10.98 -19.58 22.18
C GLN A 287 -11.80 -20.78 22.69
N THR A 288 -12.34 -20.69 23.91
CA THR A 288 -13.22 -21.73 24.45
C THR A 288 -14.52 -21.86 23.66
N LEU A 289 -15.15 -20.73 23.30
CA LEU A 289 -16.38 -20.72 22.48
C LEU A 289 -16.15 -21.28 21.07
N VAL A 290 -14.99 -21.01 20.48
CA VAL A 290 -14.58 -21.55 19.17
C VAL A 290 -14.28 -23.04 19.28
N ALA A 291 -13.55 -23.49 20.32
CA ALA A 291 -13.26 -24.90 20.54
C ALA A 291 -14.52 -25.75 20.73
N LEU A 292 -15.56 -25.18 21.34
CA LEU A 292 -16.87 -25.81 21.53
C LEU A 292 -17.78 -25.72 20.29
N ASN A 293 -17.33 -25.14 19.17
CA ASN A 293 -18.12 -24.87 17.97
C ASN A 293 -19.43 -24.09 18.23
N ILE A 294 -19.49 -23.32 19.32
CA ILE A 294 -20.61 -22.42 19.60
C ILE A 294 -20.54 -21.21 18.66
N VAL A 295 -19.32 -20.80 18.35
CA VAL A 295 -18.99 -19.60 17.58
C VAL A 295 -18.02 -19.99 16.45
N PRO A 296 -18.20 -19.53 15.20
CA PRO A 296 -17.27 -19.85 14.11
C PRO A 296 -15.84 -19.32 14.36
N PRO A 297 -14.81 -19.93 13.77
CA PRO A 297 -13.40 -19.56 14.03
C PRO A 297 -13.03 -18.15 13.55
N ASN A 298 -13.80 -17.57 12.64
CA ASN A 298 -13.57 -16.23 12.09
C ASN A 298 -14.33 -15.13 12.83
N VAL A 299 -14.83 -15.43 14.03
CA VAL A 299 -15.58 -14.45 14.83
C VAL A 299 -14.65 -13.48 15.52
N ARG A 300 -15.14 -12.25 15.60
CA ARG A 300 -14.45 -11.09 16.12
C ARG A 300 -14.41 -11.13 17.66
N GLU A 301 -13.33 -10.60 18.24
CA GLU A 301 -13.16 -10.49 19.71
C GLU A 301 -14.18 -9.55 20.37
N ASP A 302 -14.83 -8.66 19.60
CA ASP A 302 -15.79 -7.66 20.07
C ASP A 302 -17.09 -8.27 20.64
N ILE A 303 -17.50 -9.46 20.18
CA ILE A 303 -18.68 -10.17 20.69
C ILE A 303 -18.52 -10.49 22.19
N VAL A 304 -17.28 -10.71 22.62
CA VAL A 304 -16.94 -11.05 24.01
C VAL A 304 -16.79 -9.80 24.89
N ASN A 305 -16.97 -8.58 24.34
CA ASN A 305 -16.81 -7.35 25.12
C ASN A 305 -17.79 -7.21 26.28
N ALA A 306 -19.02 -7.73 26.11
CA ALA A 306 -20.08 -7.72 27.12
C ALA A 306 -19.96 -8.87 28.14
N PHE A 307 -19.03 -9.81 27.94
CA PHE A 307 -18.85 -10.96 28.81
C PHE A 307 -18.08 -10.56 30.08
N PRO A 308 -18.38 -11.20 31.22
CA PRO A 308 -17.62 -11.01 32.46
C PRO A 308 -16.18 -11.54 32.32
N PRO A 309 -15.27 -11.16 33.25
CA PRO A 309 -13.92 -11.72 33.32
C PRO A 309 -13.95 -13.26 33.34
N LEU A 310 -12.88 -13.91 32.87
CA LEU A 310 -12.80 -15.38 32.77
C LEU A 310 -13.14 -16.12 34.09
N PRO A 311 -12.60 -15.78 35.27
CA PRO A 311 -12.94 -16.49 36.51
C PRO A 311 -14.44 -16.36 36.85
N ASP A 312 -14.98 -15.15 36.79
CA ASP A 312 -16.41 -14.88 36.98
C ASP A 312 -17.28 -15.60 35.93
N PHE A 313 -16.81 -15.66 34.68
CA PHE A 313 -17.50 -16.35 33.60
C PHE A 313 -17.60 -17.84 33.89
N VAL A 314 -16.49 -18.49 34.25
CA VAL A 314 -16.47 -19.92 34.61
C VAL A 314 -17.40 -20.20 35.78
N GLN A 315 -17.35 -19.38 36.84
CA GLN A 315 -18.25 -19.51 37.99
C GLN A 315 -19.73 -19.38 37.60
N ARG A 316 -20.08 -18.39 36.77
CA ARG A 316 -21.46 -18.19 36.27
C ARG A 316 -21.94 -19.30 35.36
N CYS A 317 -21.02 -19.97 34.65
CA CYS A 317 -21.34 -21.11 33.78
C CYS A 317 -21.59 -22.39 34.58
N ILE A 318 -20.89 -22.58 35.71
CA ILE A 318 -21.18 -23.66 36.65
C ILE A 318 -22.57 -23.47 37.25
N GLU A 319 -22.92 -22.22 37.63
CA GLU A 319 -24.25 -21.82 38.10
C GLU A 319 -25.19 -21.38 36.97
N ALA A 320 -25.30 -22.18 35.90
CA ALA A 320 -26.05 -21.83 34.69
C ALA A 320 -27.53 -21.46 34.97
N GLU A 321 -28.19 -22.14 35.91
CA GLU A 321 -29.60 -21.93 36.24
C GLU A 321 -29.85 -20.54 36.84
N LYS A 322 -28.99 -20.09 37.76
CA LYS A 322 -29.11 -18.76 38.40
C LYS A 322 -28.85 -17.64 37.40
N ASN A 323 -27.96 -17.87 36.44
CA ASN A 323 -27.48 -16.87 35.49
C ASN A 323 -28.15 -16.96 34.10
N ALA A 324 -29.24 -17.70 33.95
CA ALA A 324 -29.91 -17.90 32.66
C ALA A 324 -30.30 -16.58 31.96
N ALA A 325 -30.68 -15.54 32.72
CA ALA A 325 -31.00 -14.23 32.16
C ALA A 325 -29.78 -13.55 31.51
N LEU A 326 -28.58 -13.72 32.08
CA LEU A 326 -27.34 -13.17 31.55
C LEU A 326 -26.98 -13.83 30.22
N PHE A 327 -27.06 -15.17 30.14
CA PHE A 327 -26.75 -15.89 28.91
C PHE A 327 -27.73 -15.56 27.78
N ARG A 328 -29.01 -15.32 28.09
CA ARG A 328 -29.98 -14.80 27.12
C ARG A 328 -29.61 -13.40 26.62
N ASN A 329 -29.17 -12.50 27.49
CA ASN A 329 -28.72 -11.16 27.10
C ASN A 329 -27.45 -11.18 26.25
N LEU A 330 -26.60 -12.20 26.42
CA LEU A 330 -25.42 -12.44 25.58
C LEU A 330 -25.77 -13.12 24.24
N GLY A 331 -27.02 -13.54 24.03
CA GLY A 331 -27.48 -14.21 22.81
C GLY A 331 -27.06 -15.67 22.69
N LEU A 332 -26.69 -16.33 23.80
CA LEU A 332 -26.33 -17.75 23.80
C LEU A 332 -27.59 -18.63 23.88
N ASP A 333 -27.69 -19.60 22.98
CA ASP A 333 -28.78 -20.57 22.97
C ASP A 333 -28.70 -21.54 24.15
N ALA A 334 -29.84 -22.12 24.56
CA ALA A 334 -29.92 -23.05 25.68
C ALA A 334 -29.02 -24.29 25.48
N LYS A 335 -28.88 -24.78 24.23
CA LYS A 335 -28.00 -25.90 23.89
C LYS A 335 -26.52 -25.53 24.06
N ALA A 336 -26.15 -24.29 23.70
CA ALA A 336 -24.79 -23.79 23.86
C ALA A 336 -24.43 -23.68 25.35
N VAL A 337 -25.36 -23.17 26.17
CA VAL A 337 -25.18 -23.07 27.63
C VAL A 337 -24.97 -24.45 28.26
N GLY A 338 -25.76 -25.46 27.89
CA GLY A 338 -25.59 -26.82 28.41
C GLY A 338 -24.25 -27.46 28.03
N THR A 339 -23.82 -27.28 26.77
CA THR A 339 -22.50 -27.75 26.31
C THR A 339 -21.38 -27.07 27.09
N LEU A 340 -21.50 -25.76 27.30
CA LEU A 340 -20.51 -24.97 28.00
C LEU A 340 -20.46 -25.30 29.49
N GLN A 341 -21.61 -25.55 30.15
CA GLN A 341 -21.65 -26.01 31.54
C GLN A 341 -20.94 -27.37 31.70
N SER A 342 -21.19 -28.33 30.81
CA SER A 342 -20.54 -29.65 30.86
C SER A 342 -19.03 -29.55 30.68
N TYR A 343 -18.56 -28.67 29.79
CA TYR A 343 -17.14 -28.44 29.56
C TYR A 343 -16.47 -27.69 30.72
N MET A 344 -17.10 -26.64 31.23
CA MET A 344 -16.57 -25.84 32.34
C MET A 344 -16.58 -26.60 33.66
N ALA A 345 -17.50 -27.54 33.88
CA ALA A 345 -17.49 -28.39 35.06
C ALA A 345 -16.23 -29.30 35.12
N VAL A 346 -15.72 -29.74 33.96
CA VAL A 346 -14.56 -30.64 33.87
C VAL A 346 -13.25 -29.87 33.74
N ASN A 347 -13.21 -28.83 32.91
CA ASN A 347 -11.99 -28.11 32.56
C ASN A 347 -11.90 -26.70 33.16
N GLY A 348 -12.98 -26.17 33.75
CA GLY A 348 -13.07 -24.78 34.18
C GLY A 348 -12.01 -24.38 35.21
N VAL A 349 -11.77 -25.23 36.23
CA VAL A 349 -10.73 -24.98 37.25
C VAL A 349 -9.35 -24.88 36.60
N LYS A 350 -8.99 -25.84 35.74
CA LYS A 350 -7.69 -25.83 35.03
C LYS A 350 -7.51 -24.59 34.16
N ILE A 351 -8.55 -24.18 33.44
CA ILE A 351 -8.51 -22.99 32.57
C ILE A 351 -8.29 -21.72 33.39
N VAL A 352 -8.93 -21.62 34.57
CA VAL A 352 -8.74 -20.50 35.48
C VAL A 352 -7.33 -20.53 36.07
N ASP A 353 -6.85 -21.69 36.52
CA ASP A 353 -5.49 -21.83 37.06
C ASP A 353 -4.41 -21.46 36.02
N GLU A 354 -4.54 -21.92 34.78
CA GLU A 354 -3.64 -21.56 33.67
C GLU A 354 -3.68 -20.05 33.38
N TYR A 355 -4.87 -19.45 33.44
CA TYR A 355 -5.05 -18.01 33.25
C TYR A 355 -4.46 -17.18 34.39
N GLU A 356 -4.65 -17.59 35.64
CA GLU A 356 -4.10 -16.93 36.83
C GLU A 356 -2.57 -17.11 36.91
N ALA A 357 -2.05 -18.26 36.49
CA ALA A 357 -0.61 -18.47 36.35
C ALA A 357 0.00 -17.53 35.29
N ALA A 358 -0.71 -17.28 34.19
CA ALA A 358 -0.27 -16.35 33.15
C ALA A 358 -0.48 -14.87 33.52
N ASN A 359 -1.43 -14.56 34.40
CA ASN A 359 -1.78 -13.20 34.84
C ASN A 359 -1.94 -13.18 36.38
N PRO A 360 -0.85 -13.08 37.15
CA PRO A 360 -0.94 -13.09 38.61
C PRO A 360 -1.84 -11.96 39.11
N LEU A 361 -2.71 -12.26 40.10
CA LEU A 361 -3.66 -11.33 40.74
C LEU A 361 -3.01 -10.02 41.25
N ASN A 362 -1.71 -10.05 41.50
CA ASN A 362 -0.89 -8.89 41.84
C ASN A 362 -0.36 -8.18 40.60
N SER A 363 -1.17 -8.00 39.54
CA SER A 363 -0.88 -7.00 38.52
C SER A 363 -0.83 -5.65 39.23
N GLU A 364 0.37 -5.30 39.72
CA GLU A 364 0.65 -4.08 40.46
C GLU A 364 0.07 -2.89 39.70
N GLU A 365 -0.43 -1.88 40.42
CA GLU A 365 -0.81 -0.64 39.77
C GLU A 365 0.33 -0.21 38.84
N PRO A 366 0.01 0.26 37.62
CA PRO A 366 1.05 0.60 36.64
C PRO A 366 2.07 1.53 37.32
N LYS A 367 3.30 1.07 37.49
CA LYS A 367 4.33 1.89 38.13
C LYS A 367 4.87 2.84 37.08
N ALA A 368 4.69 4.14 37.30
CA ALA A 368 5.29 5.17 36.45
C ALA A 368 6.84 5.07 36.41
N ASP A 369 7.43 4.34 37.36
CA ASP A 369 8.87 4.11 37.46
C ASP A 369 9.39 3.06 36.45
N ASP A 370 8.51 2.22 35.86
CA ASP A 370 8.88 1.25 34.81
C ASP A 370 9.06 1.92 33.42
N PHE A 371 8.79 3.22 33.33
CA PHE A 371 8.97 3.97 32.10
C PHE A 371 10.45 4.13 31.74
N HIS A 372 10.85 3.53 30.62
CA HIS A 372 12.21 3.66 30.10
C HIS A 372 12.26 4.70 28.98
N ARG A 373 12.80 5.88 29.30
CA ARG A 373 12.91 6.98 28.33
C ARG A 373 13.87 6.61 27.20
N ILE A 374 13.35 6.57 25.97
CA ILE A 374 14.15 6.39 24.76
C ILE A 374 14.92 7.68 24.39
N PRO A 375 16.04 7.58 23.65
CA PRO A 375 16.76 8.76 23.18
C PRO A 375 15.91 9.61 22.23
N LEU A 376 16.16 10.92 22.20
CA LEU A 376 15.33 11.89 21.46
C LEU A 376 15.26 11.61 19.94
N SER A 377 16.36 11.14 19.34
CA SER A 377 16.38 10.74 17.92
C SER A 377 15.48 9.54 17.63
N ALA A 378 15.45 8.55 18.54
CA ALA A 378 14.55 7.41 18.44
C ALA A 378 13.09 7.81 18.67
N TYR A 379 12.83 8.75 19.59
CA TYR A 379 11.51 9.34 19.77
C TYR A 379 11.02 10.02 18.49
N ARG A 380 11.82 10.90 17.88
CA ARG A 380 11.47 11.60 16.63
C ARG A 380 11.14 10.61 15.50
N ALA A 381 11.95 9.56 15.33
CA ALA A 381 11.72 8.53 14.33
C ALA A 381 10.43 7.75 14.58
N THR A 382 10.23 7.28 15.81
CA THR A 382 9.04 6.50 16.21
C THR A 382 7.77 7.35 16.10
N ARG A 383 7.83 8.63 16.52
CA ARG A 383 6.75 9.62 16.37
C ARG A 383 6.38 9.82 14.91
N TYR A 384 7.35 9.97 14.02
CA TYR A 384 7.08 10.12 12.58
C TYR A 384 6.38 8.88 12.00
N LEU A 385 6.86 7.68 12.32
CA LEU A 385 6.25 6.42 11.85
C LEU A 385 4.84 6.23 12.41
N PHE A 386 4.64 6.53 13.69
CA PHE A 386 3.35 6.49 14.33
C PHE A 386 2.38 7.52 13.72
N GLN A 387 2.85 8.73 13.39
CA GLN A 387 2.07 9.73 12.67
C GLN A 387 1.64 9.26 11.28
N GLN A 388 2.49 8.51 10.57
CA GLN A 388 2.09 7.92 9.29
C GLN A 388 0.98 6.87 9.42
N HIS A 389 0.88 6.22 10.59
CA HIS A 389 -0.21 5.31 10.94
C HIS A 389 -1.48 6.09 11.29
N THR A 390 -1.44 6.98 12.27
CA THR A 390 -2.64 7.70 12.74
C THR A 390 -3.28 8.49 11.61
N VAL A 391 -2.51 9.18 10.77
CA VAL A 391 -3.05 9.89 9.60
C VAL A 391 -3.81 8.96 8.63
N GLN A 392 -3.45 7.68 8.53
CA GLN A 392 -4.22 6.73 7.72
C GLN A 392 -5.53 6.33 8.40
N VAL A 393 -5.50 6.13 9.71
CA VAL A 393 -6.69 5.84 10.53
C VAL A 393 -7.63 7.04 10.52
N ASP A 394 -7.12 8.26 10.70
CA ASP A 394 -7.87 9.51 10.69
C ASP A 394 -8.58 9.72 9.36
N ARG A 395 -7.88 9.51 8.24
CA ARG A 395 -8.51 9.52 6.91
C ARG A 395 -9.58 8.46 6.76
N ALA A 396 -9.36 7.26 7.30
CA ALA A 396 -10.38 6.21 7.27
C ALA A 396 -11.60 6.57 8.14
N LEU A 397 -11.40 7.26 9.27
CA LEU A 397 -12.46 7.77 10.14
C LEU A 397 -13.26 8.88 9.45
N GLU A 398 -12.58 9.83 8.80
CA GLU A 398 -13.23 10.88 8.02
C GLU A 398 -14.04 10.29 6.86
N GLU A 399 -13.47 9.36 6.09
CA GLU A 399 -14.19 8.66 5.03
C GLU A 399 -15.39 7.86 5.55
N LEU A 400 -15.26 7.25 6.74
CA LEU A 400 -16.35 6.54 7.39
C LEU A 400 -17.45 7.50 7.83
N GLN A 401 -17.10 8.63 8.44
CA GLN A 401 -18.07 9.67 8.82
C GLN A 401 -18.82 10.18 7.59
N VAL A 402 -18.12 10.48 6.49
CA VAL A 402 -18.75 10.92 5.24
C VAL A 402 -19.68 9.82 4.68
N ALA A 403 -19.23 8.56 4.67
CA ALA A 403 -20.04 7.44 4.20
C ALA A 403 -21.32 7.23 5.04
N MET A 404 -21.29 7.60 6.32
CA MET A 404 -22.42 7.46 7.25
C MET A 404 -23.26 8.74 7.41
N GLY A 405 -22.98 9.81 6.67
CA GLY A 405 -23.72 11.07 6.76
C GLY A 405 -23.37 11.93 7.98
N GLY A 406 -22.18 11.76 8.55
CA GLY A 406 -21.56 12.65 9.55
C GLY A 406 -21.84 12.33 11.01
N ASN A 407 -22.72 11.37 11.32
CA ASN A 407 -23.18 11.14 12.69
C ASN A 407 -22.52 9.92 13.36
N VAL A 408 -21.20 9.99 13.60
CA VAL A 408 -20.46 8.97 14.38
C VAL A 408 -19.63 9.68 15.46
N PRO A 409 -20.17 9.91 16.67
CA PRO A 409 -19.47 10.65 17.72
C PRO A 409 -18.19 9.94 18.19
N SER A 410 -18.14 8.61 18.22
CA SER A 410 -16.93 7.89 18.60
C SER A 410 -15.78 8.08 17.62
N ALA A 411 -16.07 8.29 16.33
CA ALA A 411 -15.03 8.62 15.35
C ALA A 411 -14.38 9.98 15.65
N LYS A 412 -15.16 10.99 16.05
CA LYS A 412 -14.61 12.30 16.46
C LYS A 412 -13.82 12.21 17.78
N LYS A 413 -14.29 11.40 18.73
CA LYS A 413 -13.54 11.15 19.97
C LYS A 413 -12.18 10.52 19.70
N LEU A 414 -12.10 9.58 18.76
CA LEU A 414 -10.84 8.94 18.39
C LEU A 414 -9.85 9.93 17.76
N LEU A 415 -10.32 10.78 16.84
CA LEU A 415 -9.50 11.86 16.25
C LEU A 415 -8.89 12.77 17.34
N ASN A 416 -9.74 13.28 18.24
CA ASN A 416 -9.28 14.13 19.33
C ASN A 416 -8.30 13.42 20.27
N LEU A 417 -8.48 12.12 20.47
CA LEU A 417 -7.60 11.32 21.33
C LEU A 417 -6.24 11.07 20.68
N HIS A 418 -6.15 10.97 19.34
CA HIS A 418 -4.86 10.96 18.65
C HIS A 418 -4.12 12.29 18.86
N ASP A 419 -4.80 13.42 18.75
CA ASP A 419 -4.20 14.72 19.02
C ASP A 419 -3.72 14.83 20.49
N GLU A 420 -4.56 14.44 21.46
CA GLU A 420 -4.18 14.39 22.88
C GLU A 420 -2.96 13.49 23.11
N LEU A 421 -2.90 12.34 22.44
CA LEU A 421 -1.79 11.41 22.55
C LEU A 421 -0.48 12.05 22.08
N TYR A 422 -0.47 12.75 20.94
CA TYR A 422 0.72 13.45 20.47
C TYR A 422 1.14 14.58 21.40
N ASP A 423 0.18 15.35 21.92
CA ASP A 423 0.44 16.40 22.90
C ASP A 423 1.06 15.83 24.18
N LEU A 424 0.54 14.72 24.70
CA LEU A 424 1.10 14.03 25.87
C LEU A 424 2.51 13.51 25.61
N LEU A 425 2.76 12.90 24.46
CA LEU A 425 4.09 12.42 24.07
C LEU A 425 5.08 13.59 23.96
N ASP A 426 4.68 14.70 23.33
CA ASP A 426 5.54 15.88 23.18
C ASP A 426 5.79 16.57 24.54
N MET A 427 4.82 16.57 25.46
CA MET A 427 5.03 17.05 26.83
C MET A 427 6.03 16.20 27.62
N VAL A 428 5.99 14.87 27.46
CA VAL A 428 6.90 13.93 28.14
C VAL A 428 8.31 13.97 27.54
N TYR A 429 8.42 14.02 26.21
CA TYR A 429 9.72 13.88 25.53
C TYR A 429 10.42 15.20 25.21
N LEU A 430 9.69 16.25 24.84
CA LEU A 430 10.27 17.53 24.40
C LEU A 430 10.27 18.60 25.48
N ARG A 431 9.18 18.69 26.28
CA ARG A 431 9.02 19.79 27.25
C ARG A 431 9.57 19.48 28.64
N SER A 432 9.62 18.21 29.03
CA SER A 432 10.03 17.81 30.38
C SER A 432 11.35 17.04 30.35
N GLU A 433 12.32 17.46 31.18
CA GLU A 433 13.56 16.70 31.39
C GLU A 433 13.35 15.48 32.29
N LYS A 434 12.39 15.53 33.20
CA LYS A 434 12.03 14.41 34.08
C LYS A 434 10.65 13.86 33.71
N PRO A 435 10.46 12.52 33.74
CA PRO A 435 9.16 11.93 33.47
C PRO A 435 8.16 12.36 34.55
N ASN A 436 7.17 13.16 34.17
CA ASN A 436 6.07 13.48 35.07
C ASN A 436 5.19 12.23 35.21
N LYS A 437 5.15 11.65 36.42
CA LYS A 437 4.37 10.43 36.71
C LYS A 437 2.93 10.54 36.24
N GLN A 438 2.28 11.70 36.39
CA GLN A 438 0.90 11.90 35.97
C GLN A 438 0.72 11.83 34.44
N LEU A 439 1.66 12.37 33.67
CA LEU A 439 1.60 12.31 32.20
C LEU A 439 1.84 10.88 31.70
N VAL A 440 2.78 10.17 32.34
CA VAL A 440 3.04 8.76 32.05
C VAL A 440 1.79 7.91 32.34
N MET A 441 1.11 8.11 33.48
CA MET A 441 -0.14 7.40 33.77
C MET A 441 -1.23 7.67 32.72
N LYS A 442 -1.37 8.92 32.26
CA LYS A 442 -2.33 9.25 31.20
C LYS A 442 -2.02 8.51 29.89
N LEU A 443 -0.73 8.37 29.56
CA LEU A 443 -0.26 7.62 28.38
C LEU A 443 -0.50 6.11 28.53
N ILE A 444 -0.25 5.55 29.71
CA ILE A 444 -0.52 4.13 30.02
C ILE A 444 -2.01 3.79 29.83
N ALA A 445 -2.91 4.73 30.12
CA ALA A 445 -4.35 4.56 29.93
C ALA A 445 -4.83 4.73 28.46
N VAL A 446 -3.99 5.23 27.54
CA VAL A 446 -4.40 5.49 26.14
C VAL A 446 -4.83 4.23 25.39
N PRO A 447 -4.10 3.10 25.40
CA PRO A 447 -4.52 1.88 24.69
C PRO A 447 -5.92 1.43 25.06
N GLN A 448 -6.25 1.47 26.35
CA GLN A 448 -7.59 1.13 26.83
C GLN A 448 -8.63 2.10 26.26
N ARG A 449 -8.38 3.42 26.35
CA ARG A 449 -9.30 4.44 25.80
C ARG A 449 -9.51 4.26 24.29
N VAL A 450 -8.45 4.01 23.52
CA VAL A 450 -8.51 3.72 22.08
C VAL A 450 -9.39 2.49 21.82
N SER A 451 -9.14 1.40 22.55
CA SER A 451 -9.92 0.17 22.41
C SER A 451 -11.40 0.39 22.68
N ASP A 452 -11.73 1.03 23.81
CA ASP A 452 -13.12 1.28 24.22
C ASP A 452 -13.85 2.20 23.22
N ILE A 453 -13.16 3.21 22.66
CA ILE A 453 -13.73 4.09 21.61
C ILE A 453 -13.98 3.31 20.32
N ILE A 454 -13.02 2.49 19.87
CA ILE A 454 -13.17 1.70 18.65
C ILE A 454 -14.30 0.67 18.80
N ASP A 455 -14.44 0.06 19.98
CA ASP A 455 -15.53 -0.86 20.29
C ASP A 455 -16.91 -0.19 20.27
N ALA A 456 -16.98 1.12 20.55
CA ALA A 456 -18.22 1.89 20.47
C ALA A 456 -18.62 2.28 19.03
N ILE A 457 -17.71 2.24 18.06
CA ILE A 457 -18.00 2.63 16.67
C ILE A 457 -18.98 1.66 15.99
N GLU A 458 -18.84 0.35 16.20
CA GLU A 458 -19.71 -0.65 15.56
C GLU A 458 -21.19 -0.55 16.01
N PRO A 459 -21.53 -0.48 17.30
CA PRO A 459 -22.93 -0.30 17.70
C PRO A 459 -23.48 1.06 17.27
N GLU A 460 -22.69 2.13 17.27
CA GLU A 460 -23.10 3.43 16.70
C GLU A 460 -23.46 3.30 15.22
N LEU A 461 -22.64 2.57 14.45
CA LEU A 461 -22.86 2.30 13.05
C LEU A 461 -24.17 1.53 12.82
N GLN A 462 -24.43 0.50 13.62
CA GLN A 462 -25.68 -0.26 13.57
C GLN A 462 -26.91 0.60 13.87
N LEU A 463 -26.81 1.50 14.85
CA LEU A 463 -27.89 2.45 15.17
C LEU A 463 -28.16 3.42 14.01
N VAL A 464 -27.11 3.91 13.34
CA VAL A 464 -27.25 4.77 12.15
C VAL A 464 -27.91 4.02 11.01
N TYR A 465 -27.46 2.79 10.72
CA TYR A 465 -28.08 1.94 9.69
C TYR A 465 -29.55 1.64 10.00
N HIS A 466 -29.87 1.29 11.25
CA HIS A 466 -31.25 1.03 11.66
C HIS A 466 -32.13 2.28 11.50
N ARG A 467 -31.62 3.46 11.86
CA ARG A 467 -32.32 4.74 11.67
C ARG A 467 -32.57 5.04 10.18
N TYR A 468 -31.55 4.83 9.34
CA TYR A 468 -31.66 5.03 7.90
C TYR A 468 -32.71 4.09 7.29
N TYR A 469 -32.65 2.80 7.63
CA TYR A 469 -33.61 1.80 7.17
C TYR A 469 -35.03 2.13 7.61
N LYS A 470 -35.23 2.52 8.87
CA LYS A 470 -36.54 2.95 9.39
C LYS A 470 -37.09 4.15 8.61
N ASN A 471 -36.25 5.14 8.33
CA ASN A 471 -36.66 6.32 7.54
C ASN A 471 -37.03 5.95 6.10
N TYR A 472 -36.26 5.07 5.47
CA TYR A 472 -36.54 4.56 4.12
C TYR A 472 -37.87 3.81 4.06
N MET A 473 -38.13 2.90 5.02
CA MET A 473 -39.40 2.19 5.12
C MET A 473 -40.58 3.14 5.33
N ASN A 474 -40.42 4.18 6.16
CA ASN A 474 -41.46 5.20 6.36
C ASN A 474 -41.75 5.98 5.06
N GLN A 475 -40.75 6.30 4.26
CA GLN A 475 -40.93 6.96 2.97
C GLN A 475 -41.70 6.09 1.97
N ILE A 476 -41.37 4.79 1.88
CA ILE A 476 -42.13 3.85 1.04
C ILE A 476 -43.59 3.78 1.48
N GLN A 477 -43.84 3.67 2.79
CA GLN A 477 -45.21 3.63 3.31
C GLN A 477 -45.98 4.92 3.02
N GLN A 478 -45.33 6.09 3.11
CA GLN A 478 -45.94 7.37 2.75
C GLN A 478 -46.25 7.47 1.25
N GLN A 479 -45.34 7.02 0.38
CA GLN A 479 -45.57 6.97 -1.07
C GLN A 479 -46.74 6.04 -1.43
N GLN A 480 -46.83 4.88 -0.79
CA GLN A 480 -47.96 3.96 -0.98
C GLN A 480 -49.29 4.55 -0.50
N ARG A 481 -49.30 5.27 0.63
CA ARG A 481 -50.49 5.98 1.12
C ARG A 481 -50.90 7.12 0.18
N ALA A 482 -49.93 7.88 -0.34
CA ALA A 482 -50.18 8.96 -1.30
C ALA A 482 -50.71 8.41 -2.64
N ALA A 483 -50.17 7.30 -3.15
CA ALA A 483 -50.67 6.64 -4.35
C ALA A 483 -52.11 6.12 -4.18
N ARG A 484 -52.43 5.53 -3.02
CA ARG A 484 -53.81 5.11 -2.69
C ARG A 484 -54.77 6.29 -2.54
N GLY A 485 -54.32 7.41 -1.96
CA GLY A 485 -55.13 8.61 -1.79
C GLY A 485 -55.32 9.43 -3.08
N GLY A 486 -54.34 9.42 -3.99
CA GLY A 486 -54.40 10.12 -5.27
C GLY A 486 -55.34 9.48 -6.29
N GLY A 487 -55.51 8.15 -6.24
CA GLY A 487 -56.50 7.44 -7.07
C GLY A 487 -57.96 7.75 -6.72
N ALA A 488 -58.23 8.28 -5.53
CA ALA A 488 -59.60 8.59 -5.10
C ALA A 488 -60.12 9.97 -5.59
N ARG A 489 -59.30 10.81 -6.25
CA ARG A 489 -59.69 12.14 -6.75
C ARG A 489 -59.95 12.20 -8.28
N GLN A 490 -60.00 11.05 -8.97
CA GLN A 490 -60.30 11.00 -10.42
C GLN A 490 -61.63 10.32 -10.77
N HIS A 491 -62.54 10.17 -9.81
CA HIS A 491 -63.95 9.89 -10.04
C HIS A 491 -64.77 11.08 -9.55
#